data_AF-A0A1V5KRB7-F1
#
_entry.id   AF-A0A1V5KRB7-F1
#
_cell.length_a   1.000
_cell.length_b   1.000
_cell.length_c   1.000
_cell.angle_alpha   90.00
_cell.angle_beta   90.00
_cell.angle_gamma   90.00
#
_symmetry.space_group_name_H-M   'P 1'
#
loop_
_entity.id
_entity.type
_entity.pdbx_description
1 polymer ?
#
loop_
_entity_poly.entity_id
_entity_poly.type
_entity_poly.pdbx_seq_one_letter_code
_entity_poly.pdbx_strand_id
1 'polypeptide(L)'
;MLEGKTADPEDPFHSFMLSGYAYLGLSRAAEMYQSVDPVQAQRWRQEAADLRKDIRTAVFEGLAKSPVIPLADGVWCPTLAPWAEYRGPLALHADGGVWFTHGAMITRDSLLGPLYLVLQEVVDAREPAAEVMLQFHNDLMTLHNAAFSQPYYSPHPLVHLQRGEPAAFLKAYYNTVAALVDRQTYTFWEHLYEVSPHKTHEEGWFLMQTRWMLYREAGTTLNLLSGIPRCYLEQGKRIRLTNVASYFGPLSLQASSELAENRIVADIRCDSDHKPACVVIRLPHPERQTAESVQGGLYDPATESVRVEPFTGRAQVILTFAAQ
;
A
#
# COMPACT_ATOMS: atom_id res chain seq x y z
N MET A 1 -20.46 -3.78 -13.66
CA MET A 1 -19.54 -4.41 -12.68
C MET A 1 -19.58 -5.92 -12.85
N LEU A 2 -18.68 -6.68 -12.23
CA LEU A 2 -18.58 -8.14 -12.36
C LEU A 2 -19.09 -8.85 -11.10
N GLU A 3 -19.95 -9.85 -11.27
CA GLU A 3 -20.37 -10.78 -10.23
C GLU A 3 -19.46 -12.02 -10.17
N GLY A 4 -19.36 -12.63 -8.99
CA GLY A 4 -18.72 -13.93 -8.84
C GLY A 4 -17.90 -14.10 -7.57
N LYS A 5 -17.11 -15.16 -7.56
CA LYS A 5 -16.36 -15.62 -6.40
C LYS A 5 -14.97 -14.96 -6.31
N THR A 6 -14.72 -14.20 -5.25
CA THR A 6 -13.39 -13.62 -4.95
C THR A 6 -12.49 -14.54 -4.14
N ALA A 7 -13.06 -15.31 -3.23
CA ALA A 7 -12.39 -16.21 -2.29
C ALA A 7 -13.28 -17.43 -2.02
N ASP A 8 -13.02 -18.20 -0.96
CA ASP A 8 -13.76 -19.45 -0.68
C ASP A 8 -15.30 -19.34 -0.62
N PRO A 9 -15.91 -18.25 -0.12
CA PRO A 9 -17.35 -18.13 -0.11
C PRO A 9 -17.94 -17.80 -1.50
N GLU A 10 -19.10 -18.39 -1.79
CA GLU A 10 -19.91 -17.99 -2.95
C GLU A 10 -20.66 -16.70 -2.60
N ASP A 11 -20.18 -15.58 -3.12
CA ASP A 11 -20.78 -14.26 -2.93
C ASP A 11 -21.32 -13.78 -4.30
N PRO A 12 -22.61 -14.01 -4.62
CA PRO A 12 -23.20 -13.74 -5.94
C PRO A 12 -23.53 -12.25 -6.12
N PHE A 13 -22.58 -11.38 -5.78
CA PHE A 13 -22.72 -9.93 -5.79
C PHE A 13 -21.67 -9.31 -6.70
N HIS A 14 -21.95 -8.09 -7.17
CA HIS A 14 -21.01 -7.31 -7.96
C HIS A 14 -19.86 -6.78 -7.08
N SER A 15 -18.85 -7.62 -6.86
CA SER A 15 -17.70 -7.34 -6.01
C SER A 15 -16.86 -6.18 -6.55
N PHE A 16 -16.49 -5.26 -5.65
CA PHE A 16 -15.51 -4.23 -5.94
C PHE A 16 -14.16 -4.82 -6.31
N MET A 17 -13.70 -5.83 -5.56
CA MET A 17 -12.41 -6.48 -5.78
C MET A 17 -12.33 -7.16 -7.16
N LEU A 18 -13.35 -7.91 -7.59
CA LEU A 18 -13.37 -8.53 -8.93
C LEU A 18 -13.37 -7.48 -10.03
N SER A 19 -14.25 -6.49 -9.89
CA SER A 19 -14.41 -5.44 -10.89
C SER A 19 -13.13 -4.61 -11.04
N GLY A 20 -12.46 -4.30 -9.92
CA GLY A 20 -11.21 -3.56 -9.94
C GLY A 20 -10.03 -4.36 -10.51
N TYR A 21 -9.96 -5.68 -10.31
CA TYR A 21 -8.97 -6.50 -11.01
C TYR A 21 -9.23 -6.60 -12.52
N ALA A 22 -10.49 -6.71 -12.94
CA ALA A 22 -10.84 -6.68 -14.35
C ALA A 22 -10.45 -5.34 -14.99
N TYR A 23 -10.75 -4.22 -14.33
CA TYR A 23 -10.28 -2.89 -14.72
C TYR A 23 -8.74 -2.85 -14.87
N LEU A 24 -8.02 -3.29 -13.85
CA LEU A 24 -6.55 -3.23 -13.85
C LEU A 24 -5.97 -4.08 -14.99
N GLY A 25 -6.54 -5.26 -15.25
CA GLY A 25 -6.15 -6.11 -16.38
C GLY A 25 -6.36 -5.43 -17.73
N LEU A 26 -7.51 -4.78 -17.95
CA LEU A 26 -7.77 -4.01 -19.17
C LEU A 26 -6.82 -2.82 -19.32
N SER A 27 -6.53 -2.10 -18.23
CA SER A 27 -5.59 -0.98 -18.23
C SER A 27 -4.18 -1.43 -18.61
N ARG A 28 -3.68 -2.52 -18.01
CA ARG A 28 -2.35 -3.07 -18.35
C ARG A 28 -2.32 -3.66 -19.76
N ALA A 29 -3.40 -4.26 -20.24
CA ALA A 29 -3.50 -4.68 -21.64
C ALA A 29 -3.32 -3.48 -22.58
N ALA A 30 -3.99 -2.35 -22.31
CA ALA A 30 -3.84 -1.14 -23.11
C ALA A 30 -2.39 -0.62 -23.16
N GLU A 31 -1.66 -0.67 -22.04
CA GLU A 31 -0.24 -0.31 -21.97
C GLU A 31 0.63 -1.25 -22.82
N MET A 32 0.44 -2.56 -22.69
CA MET A 32 1.19 -3.56 -23.47
C MET A 32 0.95 -3.43 -24.98
N TYR A 33 -0.27 -3.08 -25.40
CA TYR A 33 -0.60 -2.88 -26.81
C TYR A 33 -0.05 -1.57 -27.39
N GLN A 34 0.33 -0.59 -26.58
CA GLN A 34 0.65 0.76 -27.03
C GLN A 34 1.72 0.83 -28.14
N SER A 35 2.72 -0.06 -28.09
CA SER A 35 3.82 -0.11 -29.07
C SER A 35 3.58 -1.10 -30.22
N VAL A 36 2.57 -1.98 -30.12
CA VAL A 36 2.33 -3.08 -31.05
C VAL A 36 1.07 -2.85 -31.89
N ASP A 37 -0.02 -2.45 -31.25
CA ASP A 37 -1.31 -2.17 -31.89
C ASP A 37 -1.98 -0.98 -31.19
N PRO A 38 -1.72 0.26 -31.66
CA PRO A 38 -2.28 1.46 -31.05
C PRO A 38 -3.82 1.54 -31.10
N VAL A 39 -4.46 0.86 -32.07
CA VAL A 39 -5.92 0.84 -32.19
C VAL A 39 -6.51 -0.01 -31.07
N GLN A 40 -5.97 -1.22 -30.86
CA GLN A 40 -6.37 -2.07 -29.75
C GLN A 40 -6.01 -1.45 -28.39
N ALA A 41 -4.85 -0.80 -28.28
CA ALA A 41 -4.47 -0.05 -27.08
C ALA A 41 -5.52 1.00 -26.73
N GLN A 42 -5.98 1.78 -27.72
CA GLN A 42 -7.00 2.80 -27.50
C GLN A 42 -8.36 2.20 -27.12
N ARG A 43 -8.75 1.09 -27.75
CA ARG A 43 -9.97 0.36 -27.37
C ARG A 43 -9.92 -0.09 -25.91
N TRP A 44 -8.88 -0.81 -25.49
CA TRP A 44 -8.78 -1.31 -24.12
C TRP A 44 -8.65 -0.20 -23.08
N ARG A 45 -8.00 0.92 -23.45
CA ARG A 45 -7.96 2.11 -22.61
C ARG A 45 -9.36 2.67 -22.37
N GLN A 46 -10.20 2.73 -23.41
CA GLN A 46 -11.57 3.21 -23.30
C GLN A 46 -12.42 2.26 -22.43
N GLU A 47 -12.35 0.95 -22.69
CA GLU A 47 -13.06 -0.06 -21.89
C GLU A 47 -12.66 -0.03 -20.40
N ALA A 48 -11.35 0.11 -20.12
CA ALA A 48 -10.86 0.28 -18.76
C ALA A 48 -11.40 1.57 -18.12
N ALA A 49 -11.40 2.69 -18.85
CA ALA A 49 -11.92 3.96 -18.34
C ALA A 49 -13.42 3.89 -18.02
N ASP A 50 -14.21 3.24 -18.88
CA ASP A 50 -15.65 3.07 -18.68
C ASP A 50 -15.94 2.15 -17.48
N LEU A 51 -15.24 1.01 -17.36
CA LEU A 51 -15.38 0.14 -16.19
C LEU A 51 -14.95 0.83 -14.89
N ARG A 52 -13.84 1.60 -14.92
CA ARG A 52 -13.42 2.41 -13.76
C ARG A 52 -14.51 3.40 -13.35
N LYS A 53 -15.14 4.05 -14.32
CA LYS A 53 -16.24 5.01 -14.07
C LYS A 53 -17.44 4.32 -13.43
N ASP A 54 -17.83 3.15 -13.90
CA ASP A 54 -18.92 2.37 -13.32
C ASP A 54 -18.63 1.96 -11.87
N ILE A 55 -17.41 1.45 -11.61
CA ILE A 55 -16.99 1.09 -10.25
C ILE A 55 -17.04 2.32 -9.33
N ARG A 56 -16.51 3.46 -9.78
CA ARG A 56 -16.54 4.71 -9.00
C ARG A 56 -17.96 5.18 -8.73
N THR A 57 -18.86 5.06 -9.71
CA THR A 57 -20.28 5.38 -9.52
C THR A 57 -20.88 4.54 -8.40
N ALA A 58 -20.66 3.22 -8.43
CA ALA A 58 -21.11 2.31 -7.37
C ALA A 58 -20.49 2.62 -5.99
N VAL A 59 -19.20 2.99 -5.94
CA VAL A 59 -18.55 3.44 -4.69
C VAL A 59 -19.27 4.64 -4.10
N PHE A 60 -19.48 5.70 -4.89
CA PHE A 60 -20.09 6.93 -4.37
C PHE A 60 -21.56 6.77 -4.04
N GLU A 61 -22.30 5.96 -4.79
CA GLU A 61 -23.67 5.59 -4.42
C GLU A 61 -23.72 4.75 -3.14
N GLY A 62 -22.80 3.79 -2.98
CA GLY A 62 -22.67 2.96 -1.79
C GLY A 62 -22.36 3.80 -0.55
N LEU A 63 -21.38 4.70 -0.64
CA LEU A 63 -21.03 5.64 0.43
C LEU A 63 -22.22 6.53 0.83
N ALA A 64 -23.03 6.98 -0.13
CA ALA A 64 -24.20 7.83 0.14
C ALA A 64 -25.37 7.07 0.80
N LYS A 65 -25.50 5.77 0.55
CA LYS A 65 -26.59 4.92 1.06
C LYS A 65 -26.23 4.15 2.35
N SER A 66 -24.95 4.03 2.65
CA SER A 66 -24.45 3.23 3.77
C SER A 66 -24.64 3.93 5.11
N PRO A 67 -24.80 3.18 6.22
CA PRO A 67 -24.85 3.75 7.55
C PRO A 67 -23.54 4.47 7.89
N VAL A 68 -23.66 5.54 8.68
CA VAL A 68 -22.53 6.14 9.38
C VAL A 68 -22.28 5.39 10.68
N ILE A 69 -21.01 5.23 11.04
CA ILE A 69 -20.60 4.60 12.30
C ILE A 69 -19.80 5.60 13.16
N PRO A 70 -19.83 5.47 14.50
CA PRO A 70 -18.88 6.17 15.34
C PRO A 70 -17.52 5.49 15.26
N LEU A 71 -16.47 6.28 15.04
CA LEU A 71 -15.06 5.90 15.15
C LEU A 71 -14.59 5.99 16.61
N ALA A 72 -13.44 5.40 16.92
CA ALA A 72 -12.86 5.35 18.25
C ALA A 72 -12.52 6.73 18.83
N ASP A 73 -12.32 7.74 17.97
CA ASP A 73 -12.07 9.13 18.33
C ASP A 73 -13.36 9.97 18.50
N GLY A 74 -14.53 9.35 18.31
CA GLY A 74 -15.84 9.99 18.41
C GLY A 74 -16.32 10.67 17.13
N VAL A 75 -15.54 10.66 16.04
CA VAL A 75 -15.98 11.15 14.73
C VAL A 75 -16.96 10.15 14.11
N TRP A 76 -17.95 10.65 13.37
CA TRP A 76 -18.86 9.81 12.59
C TRP A 76 -18.40 9.73 11.14
N CYS A 77 -18.25 8.52 10.62
CA CYS A 77 -17.73 8.28 9.29
C CYS A 77 -18.72 7.45 8.46
N PRO A 78 -18.98 7.79 7.17
CA PRO A 78 -19.72 6.90 6.28
C PRO A 78 -18.95 5.59 6.07
N THR A 79 -19.61 4.60 5.51
CA THR A 79 -19.01 3.27 5.33
C THR A 79 -19.30 2.72 3.94
N LEU A 80 -18.70 1.57 3.60
CA LEU A 80 -18.90 0.93 2.31
C LEU A 80 -18.81 -0.59 2.44
N ALA A 81 -19.69 -1.29 1.73
CA ALA A 81 -19.69 -2.74 1.64
C ALA A 81 -18.60 -3.27 0.68
N PRO A 82 -18.30 -4.58 0.68
CA PRO A 82 -17.41 -5.21 -0.31
C PRO A 82 -17.97 -5.26 -1.75
N TRP A 83 -19.27 -5.00 -1.93
CA TRP A 83 -19.98 -5.04 -3.21
C TRP A 83 -21.11 -4.00 -3.27
N ALA A 84 -21.63 -3.75 -4.47
CA ALA A 84 -22.55 -2.63 -4.74
C ALA A 84 -23.95 -2.80 -4.13
N GLU A 85 -24.38 -4.04 -3.88
CA GLU A 85 -25.76 -4.39 -3.53
C GLU A 85 -26.09 -4.33 -2.03
N TYR A 86 -25.08 -4.13 -1.17
CA TYR A 86 -25.26 -4.18 0.27
C TYR A 86 -24.95 -2.83 0.92
N ARG A 87 -25.69 -2.48 1.97
CA ARG A 87 -25.55 -1.20 2.68
C ARG A 87 -24.53 -1.31 3.81
N GLY A 88 -23.35 -0.72 3.61
CA GLY A 88 -22.26 -0.67 4.59
C GLY A 88 -21.61 -2.03 4.88
N PRO A 89 -20.71 -2.09 5.88
CA PRO A 89 -20.00 -3.32 6.23
C PRO A 89 -20.97 -4.45 6.57
N LEU A 90 -20.70 -5.64 6.06
CA LEU A 90 -21.49 -6.84 6.30
C LEU A 90 -21.58 -7.17 7.79
N ALA A 91 -20.51 -6.89 8.55
CA ALA A 91 -20.47 -7.04 10.00
C ALA A 91 -21.56 -6.24 10.75
N LEU A 92 -22.16 -5.21 10.14
CA LEU A 92 -23.26 -4.45 10.73
C LEU A 92 -24.63 -5.09 10.47
N HIS A 93 -24.71 -6.11 9.61
CA HIS A 93 -25.96 -6.81 9.28
C HIS A 93 -27.11 -5.89 8.81
N ALA A 94 -26.78 -4.74 8.20
CA ALA A 94 -27.77 -3.73 7.81
C ALA A 94 -28.84 -4.25 6.82
N ASP A 95 -28.48 -5.23 5.97
CA ASP A 95 -29.41 -5.93 5.07
C ASP A 95 -29.63 -7.41 5.48
N GLY A 96 -29.26 -7.77 6.71
CA GLY A 96 -29.30 -9.16 7.20
C GLY A 96 -28.19 -10.03 6.61
N GLY A 97 -28.40 -11.35 6.57
CA GLY A 97 -27.43 -12.32 6.05
C GLY A 97 -26.51 -12.94 7.10
N VAL A 98 -25.76 -13.97 6.68
CA VAL A 98 -24.83 -14.75 7.51
C VAL A 98 -23.42 -14.61 6.96
N TRP A 99 -22.62 -13.76 7.60
CA TRP A 99 -21.35 -13.30 7.03
C TRP A 99 -20.11 -13.87 7.74
N PHE A 100 -20.28 -14.67 8.79
CA PHE A 100 -19.18 -15.32 9.51
C PHE A 100 -18.39 -16.24 8.58
N THR A 101 -17.08 -16.00 8.48
CA THR A 101 -16.19 -16.82 7.68
C THR A 101 -14.74 -16.69 8.16
N HIS A 102 -13.95 -17.76 8.04
CA HIS A 102 -12.54 -17.78 8.46
C HIS A 102 -12.33 -17.21 9.88
N GLY A 103 -13.19 -17.59 10.84
CA GLY A 103 -13.03 -17.19 12.25
C GLY A 103 -13.49 -15.78 12.62
N ALA A 104 -14.05 -14.97 11.70
CA ALA A 104 -14.59 -13.65 12.03
C ALA A 104 -15.76 -13.23 11.12
N MET A 105 -16.60 -12.30 11.61
CA MET A 105 -17.72 -11.73 10.83
C MET A 105 -17.29 -10.59 9.87
N ILE A 106 -16.14 -9.99 10.16
CA ILE A 106 -15.56 -8.85 9.44
C ILE A 106 -14.64 -9.26 8.29
N THR A 107 -14.37 -10.55 8.11
CA THR A 107 -13.36 -11.05 7.18
C THR A 107 -13.64 -10.60 5.74
N ARG A 108 -14.90 -10.62 5.29
CA ARG A 108 -15.25 -10.13 3.96
C ARG A 108 -15.05 -8.63 3.81
N ASP A 109 -15.40 -7.85 4.84
CA ASP A 109 -15.21 -6.40 4.87
C ASP A 109 -13.74 -6.00 4.89
N SER A 110 -12.90 -6.78 5.56
CA SER A 110 -11.46 -6.49 5.70
C SER A 110 -10.63 -7.00 4.53
N LEU A 111 -10.85 -8.27 4.17
CA LEU A 111 -9.98 -9.03 3.27
C LEU A 111 -10.45 -9.02 1.82
N LEU A 112 -11.72 -8.69 1.57
CA LEU A 112 -12.32 -8.62 0.22
C LEU A 112 -13.00 -7.26 0.00
N GLY A 113 -12.78 -6.34 0.93
CA GLY A 113 -13.44 -5.05 1.00
C GLY A 113 -12.93 -4.02 0.00
N PRO A 114 -13.53 -2.83 0.03
CA PRO A 114 -13.34 -1.83 -1.02
C PRO A 114 -11.96 -1.16 -1.00
N LEU A 115 -11.13 -1.36 0.04
CA LEU A 115 -9.74 -0.89 0.05
C LEU A 115 -8.88 -1.50 -1.08
N TYR A 116 -9.27 -2.65 -1.64
CA TYR A 116 -8.64 -3.18 -2.86
C TYR A 116 -8.71 -2.21 -4.04
N LEU A 117 -9.72 -1.34 -4.10
CA LEU A 117 -9.84 -0.33 -5.15
C LEU A 117 -8.69 0.68 -5.16
N VAL A 118 -7.98 0.85 -4.03
CA VAL A 118 -6.76 1.66 -3.96
C VAL A 118 -5.58 0.91 -4.58
N LEU A 119 -5.39 -0.36 -4.20
CA LEU A 119 -4.37 -1.24 -4.81
C LEU A 119 -4.59 -1.40 -6.31
N GLN A 120 -5.85 -1.40 -6.75
CA GLN A 120 -6.27 -1.59 -8.14
C GLN A 120 -6.34 -0.28 -8.93
N GLU A 121 -5.89 0.85 -8.37
CA GLU A 121 -5.81 2.16 -9.04
C GLU A 121 -7.16 2.72 -9.51
N VAL A 122 -8.26 2.27 -8.92
CA VAL A 122 -9.60 2.84 -9.16
C VAL A 122 -9.77 4.12 -8.35
N VAL A 123 -9.30 4.10 -7.10
CA VAL A 123 -9.36 5.19 -6.09
C VAL A 123 -7.93 5.58 -5.73
N ASP A 124 -7.61 6.88 -5.75
CA ASP A 124 -6.30 7.36 -5.28
C ASP A 124 -6.21 7.29 -3.75
N ALA A 125 -5.08 6.89 -3.19
CA ALA A 125 -4.90 6.72 -1.74
C ALA A 125 -5.11 8.01 -0.92
N ARG A 126 -5.02 9.18 -1.57
CA ARG A 126 -5.20 10.50 -0.94
C ARG A 126 -6.55 11.13 -1.26
N GLU A 127 -7.43 10.47 -2.01
CA GLU A 127 -8.77 10.99 -2.26
C GLU A 127 -9.68 10.76 -1.04
N PRO A 128 -10.72 11.60 -0.81
CA PRO A 128 -11.61 11.47 0.35
C PRO A 128 -12.27 10.10 0.50
N ALA A 129 -12.55 9.39 -0.61
CA ALA A 129 -13.10 8.04 -0.55
C ALA A 129 -12.11 7.04 0.09
N ALA A 130 -10.82 7.14 -0.22
CA ALA A 130 -9.80 6.30 0.40
C ALA A 130 -9.64 6.58 1.89
N GLU A 131 -9.74 7.85 2.30
CA GLU A 131 -9.75 8.24 3.72
C GLU A 131 -10.87 7.52 4.48
N VAL A 132 -12.11 7.64 3.98
CA VAL A 132 -13.28 6.99 4.59
C VAL A 132 -13.09 5.49 4.68
N MET A 133 -12.69 4.85 3.57
CA MET A 133 -12.46 3.40 3.53
C MET A 133 -11.39 2.94 4.51
N LEU A 134 -10.32 3.71 4.69
CA LEU A 134 -9.24 3.40 5.60
C LEU A 134 -9.65 3.59 7.07
N GLN A 135 -10.40 4.65 7.38
CA GLN A 135 -10.86 4.96 8.73
C GLN A 135 -11.75 3.87 9.30
N PHE A 136 -12.87 3.54 8.64
CA PHE A 136 -13.77 2.50 9.16
C PHE A 136 -13.10 1.13 9.15
N HIS A 137 -12.22 0.85 8.17
CA HIS A 137 -11.49 -0.40 8.13
C HIS A 137 -10.56 -0.53 9.34
N ASN A 138 -9.76 0.48 9.65
CA ASN A 138 -8.83 0.42 10.77
C ASN A 138 -9.56 0.28 12.10
N ASP A 139 -10.69 0.96 12.28
CA ASP A 139 -11.43 0.94 13.54
C ASP A 139 -12.26 -0.33 13.75
N LEU A 140 -12.93 -0.84 12.72
CA LEU A 140 -13.79 -2.01 12.86
C LEU A 140 -13.07 -3.33 12.58
N MET A 141 -12.05 -3.30 11.72
CA MET A 141 -11.53 -4.49 11.05
C MET A 141 -10.09 -4.80 11.41
N THR A 142 -9.50 -4.09 12.37
CA THR A 142 -8.13 -4.36 12.83
C THR A 142 -8.03 -4.38 14.35
N LEU A 143 -7.07 -5.16 14.85
CA LEU A 143 -6.59 -5.06 16.22
C LEU A 143 -5.12 -4.66 16.18
N HIS A 144 -4.77 -3.56 16.86
CA HIS A 144 -3.44 -2.97 16.76
C HIS A 144 -2.97 -2.73 15.30
N ASN A 145 -3.88 -2.36 14.39
CA ASN A 145 -3.60 -2.19 12.95
C ASN A 145 -3.19 -3.48 12.21
N ALA A 146 -3.45 -4.67 12.77
CA ALA A 146 -3.39 -5.92 12.03
C ALA A 146 -4.82 -6.39 11.75
N ALA A 147 -5.12 -6.74 10.49
CA ALA A 147 -6.44 -7.24 10.11
C ALA A 147 -6.72 -8.62 10.72
N PHE A 148 -7.98 -8.91 11.01
CA PHE A 148 -8.35 -10.18 11.63
C PHE A 148 -8.27 -11.36 10.66
N SER A 149 -8.12 -12.56 11.23
CA SER A 149 -7.97 -13.83 10.52
C SER A 149 -6.72 -13.94 9.65
N GLN A 150 -6.71 -13.35 8.45
CA GLN A 150 -5.65 -13.50 7.45
C GLN A 150 -5.07 -12.12 7.08
N PRO A 151 -4.26 -11.51 7.95
CA PRO A 151 -3.86 -10.11 7.82
C PRO A 151 -3.14 -9.75 6.51
N TYR A 152 -2.45 -10.68 5.84
CA TYR A 152 -1.78 -10.36 4.58
C TYR A 152 -2.71 -10.24 3.36
N TYR A 153 -3.98 -10.64 3.48
CA TYR A 153 -4.99 -10.27 2.48
C TYR A 153 -5.34 -8.78 2.54
N SER A 154 -5.20 -8.11 3.68
CA SER A 154 -5.64 -6.72 3.80
C SER A 154 -4.64 -5.76 3.14
N PRO A 155 -5.07 -4.91 2.18
CA PRO A 155 -4.18 -3.99 1.47
C PRO A 155 -3.90 -2.68 2.25
N HIS A 156 -4.54 -2.46 3.40
CA HIS A 156 -4.43 -1.20 4.17
C HIS A 156 -2.98 -0.76 4.51
N PRO A 157 -1.96 -1.65 4.70
CA PRO A 157 -0.60 -1.18 4.94
C PRO A 157 -0.01 -0.44 3.73
N LEU A 158 -0.32 -0.89 2.51
CA LEU A 158 0.10 -0.17 1.30
C LEU A 158 -0.54 1.21 1.22
N VAL A 159 -1.81 1.33 1.60
CA VAL A 159 -2.53 2.61 1.60
C VAL A 159 -1.86 3.61 2.55
N HIS A 160 -1.50 3.18 3.77
CA HIS A 160 -0.70 3.99 4.70
C HIS A 160 0.63 4.46 4.06
N LEU A 161 1.36 3.57 3.38
CA LEU A 161 2.58 3.96 2.67
C LEU A 161 2.31 4.95 1.53
N GLN A 162 1.20 4.81 0.79
CA GLN A 162 0.84 5.74 -0.29
C GLN A 162 0.49 7.14 0.22
N ARG A 163 0.01 7.20 1.45
CA ARG A 163 -0.34 8.44 2.16
C ARG A 163 0.84 9.07 2.92
N GLY A 164 1.97 8.38 3.00
CA GLY A 164 3.14 8.87 3.76
C GLY A 164 2.96 8.70 5.27
N GLU A 165 2.29 7.63 5.70
CA GLU A 165 2.00 7.30 7.10
C GLU A 165 2.85 6.11 7.59
N PRO A 166 4.19 6.23 7.65
CA PRO A 166 5.07 5.09 7.93
C PRO A 166 4.84 4.49 9.31
N ALA A 167 4.38 5.27 10.30
CA ALA A 167 4.08 4.75 11.63
C ALA A 167 2.92 3.75 11.62
N ALA A 168 1.86 4.02 10.87
CA ALA A 168 0.73 3.12 10.73
C ALA A 168 1.10 1.87 9.92
N PHE A 169 1.86 2.05 8.82
CA PHE A 169 2.43 0.93 8.08
C PHE A 169 3.30 0.03 8.96
N LEU A 170 4.26 0.59 9.70
CA LEU A 170 5.19 -0.17 10.55
C LEU A 170 4.45 -0.92 11.66
N LYS A 171 3.40 -0.30 12.23
CA LYS A 171 2.54 -0.95 13.21
C LYS A 171 1.84 -2.17 12.62
N ALA A 172 1.24 -2.04 11.43
CA ALA A 172 0.60 -3.16 10.74
C ALA A 172 1.62 -4.25 10.36
N TYR A 173 2.74 -3.87 9.75
CA TYR A 173 3.79 -4.77 9.28
C TYR A 173 4.36 -5.61 10.43
N TYR A 174 4.85 -4.97 11.50
CA TYR A 174 5.49 -5.72 12.60
C TYR A 174 4.49 -6.50 13.45
N ASN A 175 3.26 -6.01 13.66
CA ASN A 175 2.24 -6.79 14.37
C ASN A 175 1.84 -8.03 13.57
N THR A 176 1.72 -7.91 12.25
CA THR A 176 1.40 -9.04 11.37
C THR A 176 2.53 -10.07 11.36
N VAL A 177 3.79 -9.63 11.18
CA VAL A 177 4.96 -10.51 11.20
C VAL A 177 5.07 -11.23 12.54
N ALA A 178 4.95 -10.51 13.66
CA ALA A 178 5.06 -11.10 14.99
C ALA A 178 3.95 -12.11 15.29
N ALA A 179 2.77 -11.94 14.68
CA ALA A 179 1.62 -12.81 14.89
C ALA A 179 1.61 -14.06 14.00
N LEU A 180 2.15 -14.00 12.79
CA LEU A 180 2.02 -15.10 11.81
C LEU A 180 3.30 -15.90 11.55
N VAL A 181 4.48 -15.38 11.89
CA VAL A 181 5.73 -16.12 11.66
C VAL A 181 5.82 -17.31 12.61
N ASP A 182 5.92 -18.50 12.04
CA ASP A 182 6.29 -19.70 12.76
C ASP A 182 7.75 -19.59 13.25
N ARG A 183 7.96 -19.77 14.56
CA ARG A 183 9.27 -19.56 15.18
C ARG A 183 10.24 -20.73 14.98
N GLN A 184 9.77 -21.87 14.52
CA GLN A 184 10.59 -23.06 14.31
C GLN A 184 11.01 -23.19 12.85
N THR A 185 10.07 -22.94 11.93
CA THR A 185 10.29 -23.13 10.49
C THR A 185 10.55 -21.82 9.75
N TYR A 186 10.30 -20.66 10.38
CA TYR A 186 10.40 -19.34 9.76
C TYR A 186 9.50 -19.17 8.53
N THR A 187 8.43 -19.97 8.45
CA THR A 187 7.35 -19.85 7.46
C THR A 187 6.15 -19.14 8.07
N PHE A 188 5.09 -18.90 7.29
CA PHE A 188 3.93 -18.15 7.78
C PHE A 188 2.69 -19.04 7.91
N TRP A 189 1.93 -18.80 8.98
CA TRP A 189 0.56 -19.29 9.14
C TRP A 189 -0.39 -18.44 8.31
N GLU A 190 -1.43 -19.03 7.73
CA GLU A 190 -2.50 -18.30 7.06
C GLU A 190 -3.36 -17.50 8.04
N HIS A 191 -3.67 -18.12 9.19
CA HIS A 191 -4.61 -17.58 10.15
C HIS A 191 -3.94 -17.22 11.48
N LEU A 192 -4.41 -16.15 12.12
CA LEU A 192 -4.00 -15.73 13.48
C LEU A 192 -4.29 -16.78 14.58
N TYR A 193 -5.12 -17.78 14.30
CA TYR A 193 -5.45 -18.89 15.20
C TYR A 193 -4.72 -20.19 14.81
N GLU A 194 -3.56 -20.06 14.15
CA GLU A 194 -2.60 -21.15 13.87
C GLU A 194 -3.21 -22.30 13.04
N VAL A 195 -3.98 -21.95 12.01
CA VAL A 195 -4.50 -22.89 11.01
C VAL A 195 -3.85 -22.62 9.66
N SER A 196 -3.64 -23.69 8.89
CA SER A 196 -2.97 -23.69 7.58
C SER A 196 -1.52 -23.17 7.66
N PRO A 197 -0.57 -23.98 8.15
CA PRO A 197 0.84 -23.61 8.18
C PRO A 197 1.45 -23.57 6.76
N HIS A 198 2.62 -22.94 6.64
CA HIS A 198 3.40 -22.88 5.39
C HIS A 198 2.62 -22.22 4.22
N LYS A 199 1.85 -21.18 4.53
CA LYS A 199 1.03 -20.51 3.53
C LYS A 199 1.90 -19.59 2.68
N THR A 200 2.16 -20.03 1.45
CA THR A 200 2.96 -19.28 0.46
C THR A 200 2.37 -17.92 0.10
N HIS A 201 1.04 -17.76 0.20
CA HIS A 201 0.38 -16.46 0.03
C HIS A 201 0.89 -15.43 1.04
N GLU A 202 0.93 -15.79 2.32
CA GLU A 202 1.37 -14.89 3.41
C GLU A 202 2.86 -14.55 3.27
N GLU A 203 3.69 -15.55 2.92
CA GLU A 203 5.11 -15.35 2.60
C GLU A 203 5.32 -14.37 1.44
N GLY A 204 4.55 -14.53 0.36
CA GLY A 204 4.60 -13.65 -0.80
C GLY A 204 4.24 -12.21 -0.44
N TRP A 205 3.18 -12.01 0.34
CA TRP A 205 2.75 -10.67 0.76
C TRP A 205 3.68 -10.03 1.78
N PHE A 206 4.26 -10.81 2.70
CA PHE A 206 5.34 -10.33 3.55
C PHE A 206 6.51 -9.76 2.72
N LEU A 207 6.95 -10.49 1.70
CA LEU A 207 8.02 -10.06 0.80
C LEU A 207 7.61 -8.81 0.00
N MET A 208 6.35 -8.73 -0.46
CA MET A 208 5.84 -7.55 -1.16
C MET A 208 5.79 -6.31 -0.26
N GLN A 209 5.30 -6.43 0.98
CA GLN A 209 5.30 -5.32 1.94
C GLN A 209 6.72 -4.91 2.32
N THR A 210 7.64 -5.88 2.51
CA THR A 210 9.07 -5.63 2.74
C THR A 210 9.68 -4.86 1.57
N ARG A 211 9.34 -5.26 0.34
CA ARG A 211 9.75 -4.54 -0.86
C ARG A 211 9.24 -3.12 -0.82
N TRP A 212 7.95 -2.88 -0.63
CA TRP A 212 7.37 -1.52 -0.62
C TRP A 212 7.88 -0.63 0.51
N MET A 213 8.26 -1.21 1.66
CA MET A 213 8.95 -0.50 2.73
C MET A 213 10.29 0.08 2.25
N LEU A 214 11.02 -0.67 1.43
CA LEU A 214 12.37 -0.36 0.94
C LEU A 214 12.36 0.42 -0.38
N TYR A 215 11.52 0.05 -1.33
CA TYR A 215 11.33 0.72 -2.61
C TYR A 215 9.98 0.38 -3.27
N ARG A 216 9.36 1.37 -3.93
CA ARG A 216 8.21 1.14 -4.81
C ARG A 216 8.15 2.15 -5.94
N GLU A 217 7.55 1.72 -7.03
CA GLU A 217 7.25 2.52 -8.20
C GLU A 217 5.86 3.14 -8.11
N ALA A 218 5.73 4.39 -8.57
CA ALA A 218 4.46 5.08 -8.71
C ALA A 218 4.52 5.96 -9.97
N GLY A 219 3.88 5.52 -11.05
CA GLY A 219 4.00 6.17 -12.36
C GLY A 219 5.46 6.25 -12.80
N THR A 220 5.98 7.46 -12.99
CA THR A 220 7.37 7.74 -13.37
C THR A 220 8.30 8.03 -12.18
N THR A 221 7.82 7.85 -10.95
CA THR A 221 8.55 8.11 -9.71
C THR A 221 8.96 6.81 -9.02
N LEU A 222 10.22 6.75 -8.58
CA LEU A 222 10.74 5.71 -7.70
C LEU A 222 10.80 6.23 -6.26
N ASN A 223 10.03 5.62 -5.36
CA ASN A 223 10.03 5.94 -3.94
C ASN A 223 10.96 4.97 -3.20
N LEU A 224 11.85 5.48 -2.35
CA LEU A 224 12.87 4.73 -1.64
C LEU A 224 12.74 4.94 -0.13
N LEU A 225 12.88 3.84 0.61
CA LEU A 225 12.87 3.77 2.07
C LEU A 225 11.62 4.39 2.74
N SER A 226 10.51 4.49 1.99
CA SER A 226 9.28 5.17 2.42
C SER A 226 8.75 4.68 3.76
N GLY A 227 8.92 3.38 4.03
CA GLY A 227 8.38 2.72 5.22
C GLY A 227 9.41 2.38 6.28
N ILE A 228 10.69 2.73 6.16
CA ILE A 228 11.69 2.21 7.10
C ILE A 228 11.49 2.74 8.53
N PRO A 229 11.76 1.91 9.55
CA PRO A 229 11.82 2.39 10.92
C PRO A 229 13.04 3.30 11.10
N ARG A 230 12.89 4.32 11.94
CA ARG A 230 13.93 5.33 12.20
C ARG A 230 15.21 4.71 12.76
N CYS A 231 15.08 3.64 13.54
CA CYS A 231 16.20 2.92 14.12
C CYS A 231 17.12 2.29 13.07
N TYR A 232 16.72 2.15 11.81
CA TYR A 232 17.60 1.68 10.74
C TYR A 232 18.65 2.72 10.31
N LEU A 233 18.47 3.98 10.74
CA LEU A 233 19.41 5.08 10.51
C LEU A 233 20.01 5.61 11.82
N GLU A 234 20.06 4.80 12.88
CA GLU A 234 20.93 5.09 14.04
C GLU A 234 22.40 5.19 13.61
N GLN A 235 23.19 5.92 14.40
CA GLN A 235 24.60 6.19 14.11
C GLN A 235 25.36 4.92 13.66
N GLY A 236 26.04 5.02 12.51
CA GLY A 236 26.86 3.95 11.95
C GLY A 236 26.09 2.86 11.21
N LYS A 237 24.74 2.87 11.22
CA LYS A 237 23.94 1.90 10.46
C LYS A 237 23.93 2.23 8.97
N ARG A 238 23.76 1.18 8.17
CA ARG A 238 23.78 1.23 6.72
C ARG A 238 22.68 0.36 6.13
N ILE A 239 22.04 0.86 5.09
CA ILE A 239 21.06 0.12 4.28
C ILE A 239 21.67 -0.02 2.89
N ARG A 240 21.69 -1.24 2.33
CA ARG A 240 22.20 -1.51 0.99
C ARG A 240 21.22 -2.34 0.18
N LEU A 241 20.83 -1.83 -0.98
CA LEU A 241 20.13 -2.56 -2.04
C LEU A 241 21.10 -2.68 -3.22
N THR A 242 21.30 -3.89 -3.74
CA THR A 242 22.24 -4.13 -4.84
C THR A 242 21.50 -4.79 -6.00
N ASN A 243 21.37 -4.08 -7.13
CA ASN A 243 20.73 -4.57 -8.35
C ASN A 243 19.33 -5.19 -8.10
N VAL A 244 18.53 -4.60 -7.22
CA VAL A 244 17.16 -5.05 -6.99
C VAL A 244 16.29 -4.73 -8.21
N ALA A 245 15.30 -5.57 -8.50
CA ALA A 245 14.46 -5.43 -9.68
C ALA A 245 13.38 -4.35 -9.47
N SER A 246 13.36 -3.34 -10.35
CA SER A 246 12.32 -2.32 -10.40
C SER A 246 11.69 -2.24 -11.79
N TYR A 247 10.55 -1.55 -11.92
CA TYR A 247 9.96 -1.24 -13.24
C TYR A 247 10.89 -0.39 -14.11
N PHE A 248 11.83 0.31 -13.48
CA PHE A 248 12.85 1.12 -14.12
C PHE A 248 14.17 0.36 -14.33
N GLY A 249 14.17 -0.97 -14.21
CA GLY A 249 15.36 -1.81 -14.33
C GLY A 249 16.11 -1.99 -13.01
N PRO A 250 17.38 -2.43 -13.06
CA PRO A 250 18.18 -2.67 -11.85
C PRO A 250 18.40 -1.39 -11.04
N LEU A 251 18.10 -1.46 -9.75
CA LEU A 251 18.28 -0.38 -8.78
C LEU A 251 19.35 -0.77 -7.75
N SER A 252 20.26 0.16 -7.46
CA SER A 252 21.14 0.08 -6.30
C SER A 252 20.99 1.33 -5.43
N LEU A 253 21.03 1.12 -4.12
CA LEU A 253 20.97 2.16 -3.09
C LEU A 253 21.97 1.83 -1.99
N GLN A 254 22.72 2.82 -1.54
CA GLN A 254 23.44 2.75 -0.27
C GLN A 254 23.08 3.98 0.56
N ALA A 255 22.46 3.78 1.72
CA ALA A 255 22.22 4.83 2.71
C ALA A 255 23.09 4.56 3.95
N SER A 256 23.81 5.57 4.42
CA SER A 256 24.69 5.51 5.59
C SER A 256 24.30 6.61 6.57
N SER A 257 24.12 6.23 7.83
CA SER A 257 23.93 7.17 8.93
C SER A 257 25.28 7.54 9.54
N GLU A 258 25.67 8.81 9.39
CA GLU A 258 26.94 9.39 9.82
C GLU A 258 26.67 10.57 10.77
N LEU A 259 25.77 10.36 11.74
CA LEU A 259 25.33 11.34 12.72
C LEU A 259 26.46 11.85 13.64
N ALA A 260 27.56 11.10 13.81
CA ALA A 260 28.77 11.64 14.45
C ALA A 260 29.39 12.82 13.67
N GLU A 261 29.07 12.94 12.38
CA GLU A 261 29.39 14.07 11.51
C GLU A 261 28.13 14.87 11.14
N ASN A 262 27.06 14.72 11.93
CA ASN A 262 25.75 15.34 11.79
C ASN A 262 25.11 15.14 10.41
N ARG A 263 25.32 14.00 9.74
CA ARG A 263 24.75 13.78 8.41
C ARG A 263 24.20 12.38 8.15
N ILE A 264 23.26 12.29 7.21
CA ILE A 264 22.81 11.04 6.59
C ILE A 264 23.05 11.16 5.09
N VAL A 265 23.75 10.17 4.52
CA VAL A 265 24.17 10.15 3.11
C VAL A 265 23.47 9.00 2.38
N ALA A 266 22.98 9.24 1.17
CA ALA A 266 22.41 8.21 0.31
C ALA A 266 22.89 8.32 -1.14
N ASP A 267 23.44 7.23 -1.67
CA ASP A 267 23.84 7.08 -3.07
C ASP A 267 22.84 6.19 -3.80
N ILE A 268 22.27 6.70 -4.89
CA ILE A 268 21.21 6.04 -5.68
C ILE A 268 21.71 5.83 -7.10
N ARG A 269 21.52 4.64 -7.65
CA ARG A 269 21.79 4.31 -9.06
C ARG A 269 20.65 3.50 -9.66
N CYS A 270 20.12 4.00 -10.77
CA CYS A 270 19.15 3.34 -11.63
C CYS A 270 19.34 3.91 -13.06
N ASP A 271 20.39 3.45 -13.76
CA ASP A 271 20.89 4.01 -15.01
C ASP A 271 20.41 3.26 -16.26
N SER A 272 19.25 2.61 -16.19
CA SER A 272 18.60 2.00 -17.36
C SER A 272 18.09 3.07 -18.34
N ASP A 273 17.77 2.64 -19.57
CA ASP A 273 17.16 3.51 -20.59
C ASP A 273 15.79 4.04 -20.17
N HIS A 274 15.06 3.25 -19.39
CA HIS A 274 13.73 3.55 -18.87
C HIS A 274 13.78 3.96 -17.38
N LYS A 275 14.87 4.59 -16.95
CA LYS A 275 15.05 5.16 -15.60
C LYS A 275 13.86 6.05 -15.16
N PRO A 276 13.62 6.19 -13.85
CA PRO A 276 12.54 7.07 -13.39
C PRO A 276 12.84 8.53 -13.70
N ALA A 277 11.80 9.32 -13.93
CA ALA A 277 11.92 10.77 -14.06
C ALA A 277 12.26 11.43 -12.71
N CYS A 278 11.77 10.84 -11.62
CA CYS A 278 11.91 11.34 -10.27
C CYS A 278 12.26 10.22 -9.29
N VAL A 279 13.14 10.53 -8.32
CA VAL A 279 13.34 9.72 -7.12
C VAL A 279 12.88 10.50 -5.90
N VAL A 280 12.14 9.84 -5.00
CA VAL A 280 11.80 10.36 -3.67
C VAL A 280 12.36 9.40 -2.64
N ILE A 281 13.29 9.84 -1.80
CA ILE A 281 13.90 9.01 -0.75
C ILE A 281 13.60 9.56 0.63
N ARG A 282 13.09 8.71 1.53
CA ARG A 282 12.87 9.09 2.93
C ARG A 282 14.11 8.74 3.77
N LEU A 283 14.66 9.73 4.47
CA LEU A 283 15.86 9.61 5.31
C LEU A 283 15.58 10.16 6.71
N PRO A 284 14.79 9.44 7.54
CA PRO A 284 14.36 9.97 8.82
C PRO A 284 15.48 9.99 9.86
N HIS A 285 15.66 11.10 10.55
CA HIS A 285 16.55 11.14 11.71
C HIS A 285 15.99 10.22 12.84
N PRO A 286 16.83 9.42 13.52
CA PRO A 286 16.42 8.55 14.63
C PRO A 286 15.61 9.27 15.71
N GLU A 287 16.07 10.47 16.07
CA GLU A 287 15.50 11.32 17.11
C GLU A 287 14.50 12.37 16.57
N ARG A 288 14.04 12.24 15.31
CA ARG A 288 13.09 13.18 14.67
C ARG A 288 13.61 14.62 14.51
N GLN A 289 14.93 14.81 14.47
CA GLN A 289 15.51 16.09 14.10
C GLN A 289 15.20 16.41 12.63
N THR A 290 14.97 17.68 12.35
CA THR A 290 14.81 18.20 10.99
C THR A 290 16.19 18.56 10.44
N ALA A 291 16.46 18.23 9.17
CA ALA A 291 17.73 18.62 8.55
C ALA A 291 17.81 20.15 8.39
N GLU A 292 18.96 20.73 8.72
CA GLU A 292 19.25 22.15 8.51
C GLU A 292 19.58 22.47 7.06
N SER A 293 20.14 21.48 6.34
CA SER A 293 20.46 21.62 4.93
C SER A 293 20.40 20.30 4.18
N VAL A 294 20.23 20.40 2.86
CA VAL A 294 20.18 19.27 1.93
C VAL A 294 21.11 19.54 0.74
N GLN A 295 21.81 18.50 0.29
CA GLN A 295 22.48 18.47 -1.01
C GLN A 295 21.88 17.36 -1.87
N GLY A 296 21.84 17.56 -3.19
CA GLY A 296 21.41 16.54 -4.14
C GLY A 296 19.91 16.41 -4.38
N GLY A 297 19.09 17.31 -3.84
CA GLY A 297 17.64 17.34 -4.08
C GLY A 297 16.91 18.40 -3.24
N LEU A 298 15.58 18.32 -3.24
CA LEU A 298 14.68 19.18 -2.47
C LEU A 298 14.15 18.43 -1.25
N TYR A 299 14.43 18.92 -0.05
CA TYR A 299 14.00 18.30 1.21
C TYR A 299 12.62 18.81 1.64
N ASP A 300 11.76 17.87 2.01
CA ASP A 300 10.47 18.13 2.65
C ASP A 300 10.52 17.66 4.12
N PRO A 301 10.52 18.58 5.10
CA PRO A 301 10.60 18.23 6.51
C PRO A 301 9.32 17.54 7.03
N ALA A 302 8.16 17.74 6.41
CA ALA A 302 6.92 17.12 6.85
C ALA A 302 6.89 15.62 6.56
N THR A 303 7.54 15.22 5.46
CA THR A 303 7.62 13.81 5.01
C THR A 303 9.00 13.19 5.24
N GLU A 304 9.97 13.98 5.70
CA GLU A 304 11.37 13.60 5.91
C GLU A 304 12.02 13.02 4.65
N SER A 305 11.59 13.52 3.49
CA SER A 305 11.95 12.97 2.18
C SER A 305 12.70 13.98 1.34
N VAL A 306 13.60 13.49 0.49
CA VAL A 306 14.29 14.29 -0.52
C VAL A 306 13.79 13.89 -1.89
N ARG A 307 13.30 14.87 -2.65
CA ARG A 307 12.90 14.73 -4.06
C ARG A 307 14.07 15.10 -4.97
N VAL A 308 14.42 14.20 -5.87
CA VAL A 308 15.42 14.39 -6.93
C VAL A 308 14.72 14.35 -8.28
N GLU A 309 14.65 15.50 -8.94
CA GLU A 309 14.02 15.66 -10.25
C GLU A 309 14.66 16.84 -11.00
N PRO A 310 15.12 16.67 -12.25
CA PRO A 310 15.14 15.41 -13.00
C PRO A 310 16.17 14.42 -12.44
N PHE A 311 15.81 13.13 -12.38
CA PHE A 311 16.77 12.07 -12.06
C PHE A 311 17.43 11.54 -13.35
N THR A 312 18.76 11.59 -13.40
CA THR A 312 19.53 11.27 -14.62
C THR A 312 20.13 9.86 -14.60
N GLY A 313 19.79 9.06 -13.59
CA GLY A 313 20.28 7.69 -13.42
C GLY A 313 21.17 7.50 -12.19
N ARG A 314 21.75 8.60 -11.67
CA ARG A 314 22.53 8.61 -10.43
C ARG A 314 22.22 9.86 -9.62
N ALA A 315 22.20 9.73 -8.30
CA ALA A 315 22.10 10.85 -7.38
C ALA A 315 22.82 10.52 -6.07
N GLN A 316 23.43 11.54 -5.47
CA GLN A 316 23.90 11.49 -4.11
C GLN A 316 23.12 12.54 -3.31
N VAL A 317 22.50 12.12 -2.22
CA VAL A 317 21.73 12.97 -1.31
C VAL A 317 22.46 13.03 0.03
N ILE A 318 22.61 14.23 0.58
CA ILE A 318 23.19 14.44 1.91
C ILE A 318 22.25 15.34 2.70
N LEU A 319 21.73 14.84 3.81
CA LEU A 319 21.04 15.65 4.83
C LEU A 319 22.02 15.97 5.94
N THR A 320 22.13 17.24 6.31
CA THR A 320 22.94 17.70 7.45
C THR A 320 22.00 18.21 8.54
N PHE A 321 22.27 17.80 9.78
CA PHE A 321 21.48 18.12 10.97
C PHE A 321 22.29 19.07 11.88
N ALA A 322 21.59 19.67 12.85
CA ALA A 322 22.25 20.47 13.87
C ALA A 322 23.26 19.63 14.65
N ALA A 323 24.37 20.26 15.07
CA ALA A 323 25.28 19.61 16.01
C ALA A 323 24.56 19.40 17.35
N GLN A 324 24.69 18.19 17.92
CA GLN A 324 24.26 17.89 19.29
C GLN A 324 25.16 18.56 20.33
#